data_AF-A0A6B2XN00-F1
#
_entry.id   AF-A0A6B2XN00-F1
#
_cell.length_a   1.000
_cell.length_b   1.000
_cell.length_c   1.000
_cell.angle_alpha   90.00
_cell.angle_beta   90.00
_cell.angle_gamma   90.00
#
_symmetry.space_group_name_H-M   'P 1'
#
loop_
_entity.id
_entity.type
_entity.pdbx_description
1 polymer ?
#
loop_
_entity_poly.entity_id
_entity_poly.type
_entity_poly.pdbx_seq_one_letter_code
_entity_poly.pdbx_strand_id
1 'polypeptide(L)'
;IGALAGYTSGTPPIAGVLLTLNERPTADILTLASKLAPGTPVVSVAGNSFPTAAELFSLQSRLNSATPRKLETALGLFERHVDTAELRGLLSVARSERVTPMMFEHELLERARAERRRVVPPEGGEE
;
A
#
# COMPACT_ATOMS: atom_id res chain seq x y z
N ILE A 1 4.03 -29.73 -4.52
CA ILE A 1 5.50 -29.84 -4.62
C ILE A 1 6.05 -29.20 -5.90
N GLY A 2 5.59 -29.57 -7.10
CA GLY A 2 6.08 -28.97 -8.35
C GLY A 2 6.03 -27.43 -8.37
N ALA A 3 4.91 -26.83 -7.95
CA ALA A 3 4.78 -25.37 -7.82
C ALA A 3 5.82 -24.73 -6.88
N LEU A 4 6.21 -25.42 -5.80
CA LEU A 4 7.21 -24.93 -4.84
C LEU A 4 8.63 -25.09 -5.39
N ALA A 5 8.90 -26.19 -6.10
CA ALA A 5 10.20 -26.42 -6.76
C ALA A 5 10.52 -25.37 -7.85
N GLY A 6 9.48 -24.69 -8.37
CA GLY A 6 9.65 -23.51 -9.22
C GLY A 6 10.62 -22.48 -8.62
N TYR A 7 10.55 -22.27 -7.29
CA TYR A 7 11.42 -21.35 -6.57
C TYR A 7 12.91 -21.62 -6.78
N THR A 8 13.34 -22.89 -6.78
CA THR A 8 14.75 -23.26 -6.98
C THR A 8 15.18 -23.28 -8.44
N SER A 9 14.23 -23.23 -9.38
CA SER A 9 14.48 -23.30 -10.82
C SER A 9 14.61 -21.93 -11.51
N GLY A 10 14.55 -20.83 -10.75
CA GLY A 10 14.65 -19.46 -11.28
C GLY A 10 13.33 -18.92 -11.86
N THR A 11 12.21 -19.65 -11.72
CA THR A 11 10.89 -19.07 -11.98
C THR A 11 10.52 -18.06 -10.89
N PRO A 12 9.67 -17.06 -11.18
CA PRO A 12 9.21 -16.10 -10.19
C PRO A 12 8.65 -16.81 -8.94
N PRO A 13 9.02 -16.38 -7.74
CA PRO A 13 8.56 -17.02 -6.52
C PRO A 13 7.03 -16.88 -6.40
N ILE A 14 6.36 -17.99 -6.07
CA ILE A 14 4.93 -17.96 -5.76
C ILE A 14 4.69 -17.33 -4.38
N ALA A 15 3.56 -16.67 -4.21
CA ALA A 15 3.20 -16.03 -2.93
C ALA A 15 2.76 -17.03 -1.85
N GLY A 16 2.32 -18.23 -2.22
CA GLY A 16 1.78 -19.24 -1.32
C GLY A 16 1.12 -20.40 -2.05
N VAL A 17 0.75 -21.44 -1.31
CA VAL A 17 -0.05 -22.58 -1.78
C VAL A 17 -1.32 -22.68 -0.94
N LEU A 18 -2.47 -22.71 -1.61
CA LEU A 18 -3.77 -22.98 -0.99
C LEU A 18 -4.25 -24.38 -1.37
N LEU A 19 -4.51 -25.21 -0.37
CA LEU A 19 -5.04 -26.56 -0.51
C LEU A 19 -6.54 -26.54 -0.25
N THR A 20 -7.31 -27.14 -1.14
CA THR A 20 -8.78 -27.23 -1.02
C THR A 20 -9.19 -28.55 -0.37
N LEU A 21 -10.48 -28.75 -0.11
CA LEU A 21 -11.03 -30.00 0.40
C LEU A 21 -10.49 -30.42 1.78
N ASN A 22 -10.03 -29.47 2.61
CA ASN A 22 -9.33 -29.71 3.86
C ASN A 22 -8.11 -30.64 3.72
N GLU A 23 -7.48 -30.65 2.55
CA GLU A 23 -6.31 -31.49 2.32
C GLU A 23 -5.17 -31.07 3.27
N ARG A 24 -4.63 -32.06 3.98
CA ARG A 24 -3.54 -31.90 4.94
C ARG A 24 -2.37 -32.78 4.51
N PRO A 25 -1.30 -32.21 3.96
CA PRO A 25 -0.12 -32.97 3.60
C PRO A 25 0.51 -33.58 4.86
N THR A 26 1.21 -34.70 4.67
CA THR A 26 1.98 -35.32 5.75
C THR A 26 3.13 -34.41 6.19
N ALA A 27 3.65 -34.65 7.39
CA ALA A 27 4.78 -33.90 7.94
C ALA A 27 6.01 -33.94 7.01
N ASP A 28 6.24 -35.05 6.31
CA ASP A 28 7.35 -35.21 5.37
C ASP A 28 7.19 -34.30 4.15
N ILE A 29 5.97 -34.19 3.61
CA ILE A 29 5.67 -33.31 2.48
C ILE A 29 5.84 -31.84 2.89
N LEU A 30 5.37 -31.47 4.09
CA LEU A 30 5.54 -30.12 4.63
C LEU A 30 7.02 -29.79 4.89
N THR A 31 7.79 -30.76 5.38
CA THR A 31 9.24 -30.64 5.56
C THR A 31 9.96 -30.45 4.23
N LEU A 32 9.53 -31.16 3.18
CA LEU A 32 10.07 -30.96 1.84
C LEU A 32 9.68 -29.59 1.26
N ALA A 33 8.43 -29.18 1.44
CA ALA A 33 7.92 -27.89 1.01
C ALA A 33 8.73 -26.72 1.62
N SER A 34 9.04 -26.79 2.92
CA SER A 34 9.81 -25.75 3.60
C SER A 34 11.26 -25.65 3.12
N LYS A 35 11.84 -26.76 2.65
CA LYS A 35 13.18 -26.78 2.04
C LYS A 35 13.20 -26.25 0.61
N LEU A 36 12.16 -26.55 -0.18
CA LEU A 36 12.09 -26.14 -1.59
C LEU A 36 11.78 -24.65 -1.76
N ALA A 37 10.88 -24.10 -0.94
CA ALA A 37 10.53 -22.68 -1.01
C ALA A 37 10.41 -22.09 0.40
N PRO A 38 11.53 -21.80 1.07
CA PRO A 38 11.54 -21.31 2.45
C PRO A 38 10.68 -20.06 2.62
N GLY A 39 9.83 -20.07 3.65
CA GLY A 39 8.93 -18.94 3.97
C GLY A 39 7.65 -18.86 3.13
N THR A 40 7.42 -19.79 2.19
CA THR A 40 6.18 -19.84 1.41
C THR A 40 5.03 -20.39 2.26
N PRO A 41 3.94 -19.63 2.49
CA PRO A 41 2.82 -20.10 3.29
C PRO A 41 2.06 -21.22 2.58
N VAL A 42 1.65 -22.24 3.34
CA VAL A 42 0.76 -23.31 2.90
C VAL A 42 -0.49 -23.28 3.79
N VAL A 43 -1.66 -23.08 3.18
CA VAL A 43 -2.95 -22.95 3.88
C VAL A 43 -3.91 -24.00 3.35
N SER A 44 -4.79 -24.53 4.20
CA SER A 44 -5.83 -25.49 3.81
C SER A 44 -7.21 -24.96 4.14
N VAL A 45 -8.17 -25.16 3.24
CA VAL A 45 -9.57 -24.73 3.38
C VAL A 45 -10.51 -25.87 3.00
N ALA A 46 -11.70 -25.89 3.60
CA ALA A 46 -12.71 -26.93 3.37
C ALA A 46 -13.38 -26.86 1.99
N GLY A 47 -13.32 -25.70 1.33
CA GLY A 47 -14.02 -25.45 0.06
C GLY A 47 -13.52 -26.29 -1.10
N ASN A 48 -14.37 -26.41 -2.12
CA ASN A 48 -14.04 -27.04 -3.39
C ASN A 48 -13.19 -26.10 -4.26
N SER A 49 -12.36 -26.67 -5.14
CA SER A 49 -11.35 -25.91 -5.88
C SER A 49 -11.91 -24.78 -6.74
N PHE A 50 -12.97 -25.03 -7.53
CA PHE A 50 -13.53 -24.00 -8.42
C PHE A 50 -14.20 -22.84 -7.67
N PRO A 51 -15.13 -23.06 -6.72
CA PRO A 51 -15.69 -21.98 -5.90
C PRO A 51 -14.64 -21.18 -5.13
N THR A 52 -13.67 -21.88 -4.51
CA THR A 52 -12.57 -21.21 -3.79
C THR A 52 -11.73 -20.36 -4.74
N ALA A 53 -11.41 -20.85 -5.94
CA ALA A 53 -10.70 -20.06 -6.93
C ALA A 53 -11.52 -18.81 -7.35
N ALA A 54 -12.83 -18.96 -7.57
CA ALA A 54 -13.70 -17.83 -7.92
C ALA A 54 -13.73 -16.75 -6.81
N GLU A 55 -13.83 -17.16 -5.55
CA GLU A 55 -13.74 -16.24 -4.40
C GLU A 55 -12.39 -15.51 -4.38
N LEU A 56 -11.29 -16.23 -4.56
CA LEU A 56 -9.95 -15.63 -4.63
C LEU A 56 -9.81 -14.64 -5.78
N PHE A 57 -10.38 -14.92 -6.95
CA PHE A 57 -10.37 -14.01 -8.09
C PHE A 57 -11.11 -12.70 -7.82
N SER A 58 -12.13 -12.73 -6.96
CA SER A 58 -12.86 -11.53 -6.56
C SER A 58 -12.10 -10.66 -5.53
N LEU A 59 -11.04 -11.18 -4.91
CA LEU A 59 -10.28 -10.46 -3.89
C LEU A 59 -9.49 -9.30 -4.51
N GLN A 60 -9.90 -8.08 -4.16
CA GLN A 60 -9.17 -6.87 -4.51
C GLN A 60 -8.19 -6.50 -3.41
N SER A 61 -6.89 -6.56 -3.72
CA SER A 61 -5.85 -6.02 -2.86
C SER A 61 -5.93 -4.49 -2.86
N ARG A 62 -6.30 -3.88 -1.73
CA ARG A 62 -6.21 -2.43 -1.53
C ARG A 62 -4.97 -2.07 -0.72
N LEU A 63 -4.35 -0.94 -1.06
CA LEU A 63 -3.35 -0.31 -0.21
C LEU A 63 -4.09 0.33 0.98
N ASN A 64 -3.87 -0.21 2.17
CA ASN A 64 -4.41 0.33 3.41
C ASN A 64 -3.36 0.25 4.53
N SER A 65 -3.67 0.86 5.67
CA SER A 65 -2.78 0.89 6.84
C SER A 65 -2.42 -0.50 7.39
N ALA A 66 -3.20 -1.54 7.07
CA ALA A 66 -2.91 -2.94 7.43
C ALA A 66 -1.93 -3.63 6.46
N THR A 67 -1.47 -2.95 5.42
CA THR A 67 -0.55 -3.50 4.40
C THR A 67 0.72 -2.64 4.24
N PRO A 68 1.48 -2.39 5.32
CA PRO A 68 2.59 -1.42 5.33
C PRO A 68 3.64 -1.74 4.26
N ARG A 69 3.98 -3.02 4.08
CA ARG A 69 4.98 -3.44 3.08
C ARG A 69 4.55 -3.16 1.63
N LYS A 70 3.26 -3.27 1.32
CA LYS A 70 2.74 -2.91 -0.01
C LYS A 70 2.79 -1.41 -0.22
N LEU A 71 2.48 -0.64 0.83
CA LEU A 71 2.55 0.82 0.80
C LEU A 71 3.99 1.31 0.57
N GLU A 72 4.96 0.77 1.32
CA GLU A 72 6.38 1.09 1.15
C GLU A 72 6.89 0.75 -0.25
N THR A 73 6.51 -0.42 -0.76
CA THR A 73 6.89 -0.84 -2.11
C THR A 73 6.29 0.09 -3.17
N ALA A 74 5.01 0.44 -3.03
CA ALA A 74 4.33 1.36 -3.93
C ALA A 74 4.97 2.75 -3.89
N LEU A 75 5.28 3.27 -2.70
CA LEU A 75 5.96 4.55 -2.52
C LEU A 75 7.34 4.55 -3.18
N GLY A 76 8.16 3.53 -2.91
CA GLY A 76 9.48 3.43 -3.53
C GLY A 76 9.41 3.25 -5.05
N LEU A 77 8.40 2.57 -5.58
CA LEU A 77 8.17 2.49 -7.03
C LEU A 77 7.77 3.84 -7.62
N PHE A 78 6.89 4.58 -6.92
CA PHE A 78 6.46 5.91 -7.32
C PHE A 78 7.64 6.88 -7.35
N GLU A 79 8.43 6.96 -6.27
CA GLU A 79 9.60 7.83 -6.16
C GLU A 79 10.65 7.57 -7.25
N ARG A 80 10.82 6.30 -7.66
CA ARG A 80 11.80 5.92 -8.68
C ARG A 80 11.36 6.22 -10.12
N HIS A 81 10.06 6.23 -10.39
CA HIS A 81 9.56 6.24 -11.77
C HIS A 81 8.62 7.40 -12.08
N VAL A 82 8.25 8.22 -11.09
CA VAL A 82 7.36 9.37 -11.27
C VAL A 82 8.13 10.65 -11.04
N ASP A 83 8.22 11.49 -12.08
CA ASP A 83 8.68 12.86 -11.94
C ASP A 83 7.63 13.66 -11.16
N THR A 84 7.92 13.88 -9.88
CA THR A 84 7.00 14.61 -9.00
C THR A 84 6.90 16.10 -9.34
N ALA A 85 7.89 16.69 -10.00
CA ALA A 85 7.84 18.09 -10.42
C ALA A 85 6.95 18.25 -11.67
N GLU A 86 7.11 17.38 -12.66
CA GLU A 86 6.23 17.32 -13.83
C GLU A 86 4.79 17.02 -13.42
N LEU A 87 4.59 15.99 -12.58
CA LEU A 87 3.26 15.63 -12.08
C LEU A 87 2.60 16.78 -11.32
N ARG A 88 3.35 17.50 -10.47
CA ARG A 88 2.84 18.72 -9.80
C ARG A 88 2.47 19.81 -10.78
N GLY A 89 3.24 19.99 -11.86
CA GLY A 89 2.91 20.89 -12.95
C GLY A 89 1.58 20.52 -13.62
N LEU A 90 1.36 19.24 -13.91
CA LEU A 90 0.12 18.74 -14.50
C LEU A 90 -1.09 18.84 -13.55
N LEU A 91 -0.87 18.62 -12.24
CA LEU A 91 -1.91 18.78 -11.21
C LEU A 91 -2.23 20.24 -10.90
N SER A 92 -1.37 21.19 -11.32
CA SER A 92 -1.64 22.62 -11.14
C SER A 92 -2.69 23.19 -12.10
N VAL A 93 -3.40 22.33 -12.84
CA VAL A 93 -4.51 22.72 -13.71
C VAL A 93 -5.76 23.06 -12.89
N ALA A 94 -6.15 24.34 -13.02
CA ALA A 94 -7.28 25.06 -12.46
C ALA A 94 -7.28 25.23 -10.92
N ARG A 95 -6.46 26.17 -10.42
CA ARG A 95 -6.90 26.95 -9.24
C ARG A 95 -8.25 27.56 -9.61
N SER A 96 -9.31 27.11 -8.94
CA SER A 96 -10.62 27.75 -9.00
C SER A 96 -10.44 29.23 -8.69
N GLU A 97 -10.94 30.13 -9.56
CA GLU A 97 -11.01 31.56 -9.24
C GLU A 97 -11.84 31.82 -7.96
N ARG A 98 -12.69 30.86 -7.58
CA ARG A 98 -13.45 30.89 -6.33
C ARG A 98 -12.66 30.24 -5.21
N VAL A 99 -12.31 31.05 -4.21
CA VAL A 99 -11.74 30.60 -2.94
C VAL A 99 -12.88 30.28 -1.97
N THR A 100 -12.91 29.07 -1.42
CA THR A 100 -13.82 28.73 -0.32
C THR A 100 -13.27 29.25 1.01
N PRO A 101 -14.10 29.50 2.03
CA PRO A 101 -13.62 29.95 3.34
C PRO A 101 -12.52 29.04 3.93
N MET A 102 -12.64 27.72 3.78
CA MET A 102 -11.61 26.78 4.25
C MET A 102 -10.29 26.90 3.48
N MET A 103 -10.34 27.15 2.17
CA MET A 103 -9.12 27.37 1.37
C MET A 103 -8.42 28.67 1.78
N PHE A 104 -9.19 29.73 2.04
CA PHE A 104 -8.66 31.01 2.52
C PHE A 104 -7.97 30.87 3.88
N GLU A 105 -8.62 30.24 4.86
CA GLU A 105 -8.01 30.02 6.18
C GLU A 105 -6.72 29.20 6.09
N HIS A 106 -6.73 28.14 5.28
CA HIS A 106 -5.55 27.32 5.04
C HIS A 106 -4.41 28.12 4.41
N GLU A 107 -4.67 28.92 3.37
CA GLU A 107 -3.66 29.80 2.75
C GLU A 107 -3.12 30.83 3.75
N LEU A 108 -3.97 31.38 4.62
CA LEU A 108 -3.58 32.38 5.61
C LEU A 108 -2.65 31.78 6.68
N LEU A 109 -2.95 30.55 7.12
CA LEU A 109 -2.10 29.77 8.02
C LEU A 109 -0.75 29.40 7.40
N GLU A 110 -0.75 28.90 6.16
CA GLU A 110 0.48 28.53 5.46
C GLU A 110 1.39 29.75 5.24
N ARG A 111 0.82 30.89 4.85
CA ARG A 111 1.54 32.17 4.77
C ARG A 111 2.12 32.61 6.11
N ALA A 112 1.35 32.55 7.19
CA ALA A 112 1.81 32.92 8.53
C ALA A 112 2.94 32.00 9.06
N ARG A 113 2.94 30.72 8.65
CA ARG A 113 4.01 29.77 8.97
C ARG A 113 5.28 30.03 8.17
N ALA A 114 5.16 30.37 6.90
CA ALA A 114 6.28 30.69 6.03
C ALA A 114 6.98 32.00 6.45
N GLU A 115 6.20 33.02 6.84
CA GLU A 115 6.71 34.30 7.33
C GLU A 115 6.39 34.48 8.82
N ARG A 116 7.20 33.87 9.69
CA ARG A 116 7.06 34.05 11.15
C ARG A 116 7.34 35.51 11.53
N ARG A 117 6.30 36.24 11.92
CA ARG A 117 6.42 37.58 12.50
C ARG A 117 5.98 37.57 13.97
N ARG A 118 6.64 38.40 14.78
CA ARG A 118 6.22 38.64 16.16
C ARG A 118 5.02 39.58 16.14
N VAL A 119 3.86 39.07 16.53
CA VAL A 119 2.67 39.89 16.75
C VAL A 119 2.86 40.64 18.06
N VAL A 120 2.91 41.98 17.99
CA VAL A 120 2.83 42.85 19.17
C VAL A 120 1.38 43.33 19.21
N PRO A 121 0.57 42.85 20.16
CA PRO A 121 -0.76 43.40 20.38
C PRO A 121 -0.62 44.90 20.69
N PRO A 122 -1.50 45.77 20.16
CA PRO A 122 -1.55 47.14 20.63
C PRO A 122 -1.96 47.08 22.10
N GLU A 123 -1.04 47.42 23.01
CA GLU A 123 -1.44 47.72 24.37
C GLU A 123 -2.31 48.98 24.29
N GLY A 124 -3.58 48.85 24.69
CA GLY A 124 -4.50 49.96 24.69
C GLY A 124 -3.94 51.08 25.55
N GLY A 125 -3.78 52.27 24.98
CA GLY A 125 -3.52 53.46 25.79
C GLY A 125 -4.75 53.69 26.66
N GLU A 126 -4.66 53.31 27.94
CA GLU A 126 -5.55 53.84 28.96
C GLU A 126 -5.20 55.31 29.17
N GLU A 127 -6.06 56.20 28.67
CA GLU A 127 -6.31 57.51 29.25
C GLU A 127 -7.80 57.87 29.10
#